data_AF-A0A3D0R4W1-F1
#
_entry.id   AF-A0A3D0R4W1-F1
#
_cell.length_a   1.000
_cell.length_b   1.000
_cell.length_c   1.000
_cell.angle_alpha   90.00
_cell.angle_beta   90.00
_cell.angle_gamma   90.00
#
_symmetry.space_group_name_H-M   'P 1'
#
loop_
_entity.id
_entity.type
_entity.pdbx_description
1 polymer ?
#
loop_
_entity_poly.entity_id
_entity_poly.type
_entity_poly.pdbx_seq_one_letter_code
_entity_poly.pdbx_strand_id
1 'polypeptide(L)'
;MNCKTFSQRFNRELTLSGFPEKPSEKTAAIVKVFKVKRHLANGMIFGELLPSEEQLDNIAAILEVCPKWLGGKTDKKKGYSNRDAMA
;
A
#
# COMPACT_ATOMS: atom_id res chain seq x y z
N MET A 1 9.44 4.37 8.72
CA MET A 1 8.80 3.58 7.63
C MET A 1 9.89 2.76 6.96
N ASN A 2 9.59 1.55 6.51
CA ASN A 2 10.57 0.66 5.89
C ASN A 2 10.00 0.09 4.57
N CYS A 3 10.71 0.29 3.45
CA CYS A 3 10.26 -0.17 2.13
C CYS A 3 9.97 -1.67 2.10
N LYS A 4 10.77 -2.50 2.80
CA LYS A 4 10.57 -3.96 2.85
C LYS A 4 9.30 -4.35 3.58
N THR A 5 9.04 -3.72 4.73
CA THR A 5 7.82 -3.98 5.52
C THR A 5 6.59 -3.50 4.78
N PHE A 6 6.66 -2.31 4.16
CA PHE A 6 5.60 -1.78 3.34
C PHE A 6 5.29 -2.70 2.16
N SER A 7 6.29 -3.09 1.35
CA SER A 7 6.05 -3.94 0.19
C SER A 7 5.48 -5.30 0.57
N GLN A 8 5.94 -5.90 1.68
CA GLN A 8 5.40 -7.16 2.18
C GLN A 8 3.92 -7.02 2.60
N ARG A 9 3.59 -6.01 3.41
CA ARG A 9 2.22 -5.77 3.89
C ARG A 9 1.29 -5.37 2.74
N PHE A 10 1.75 -4.49 1.86
CA PHE A 10 1.03 -4.07 0.67
C PHE A 10 0.71 -5.25 -0.24
N ASN A 11 1.71 -6.07 -0.60
CA ASN A 11 1.47 -7.25 -1.44
C ASN A 11 0.50 -8.24 -0.80
N ARG A 12 0.58 -8.43 0.52
CA ARG A 12 -0.35 -9.29 1.26
C ARG A 12 -1.78 -8.78 1.17
N GLU A 13 -2.02 -7.50 1.44
CA GLU A 13 -3.37 -6.93 1.36
C GLU A 13 -3.91 -6.92 -0.07
N LEU A 14 -3.06 -6.68 -1.08
CA LEU A 14 -3.44 -6.82 -2.49
C LEU A 14 -3.92 -8.24 -2.81
N THR A 15 -3.18 -9.26 -2.38
CA THR A 15 -3.57 -10.67 -2.57
C THR A 15 -4.87 -11.00 -1.84
N LEU A 16 -5.05 -10.53 -0.60
CA LEU A 16 -6.30 -10.71 0.15
C LEU A 16 -7.49 -10.00 -0.51
N SER A 17 -7.25 -8.88 -1.17
CA SER A 17 -8.25 -8.12 -1.92
C SER A 17 -8.54 -8.71 -3.31
N GLY A 18 -7.90 -9.82 -3.67
CA GLY A 18 -8.11 -10.49 -4.97
C GLY A 18 -7.40 -9.85 -6.15
N PHE A 19 -6.33 -9.06 -5.92
CA PHE A 19 -5.53 -8.52 -7.02
C PHE A 19 -4.83 -9.65 -7.79
N PRO A 20 -4.55 -9.45 -9.10
CA PRO A 20 -3.82 -10.42 -9.90
C PRO A 20 -2.46 -10.79 -9.32
N GLU A 21 -2.05 -12.05 -9.49
CA GLU A 21 -0.72 -12.51 -9.07
C GLU A 21 0.37 -12.18 -10.10
N LYS A 22 -0.01 -12.11 -11.38
CA LYS A 22 0.92 -11.76 -12.46
C LYS A 22 1.40 -10.31 -12.31
N PRO A 23 2.71 -10.04 -12.26
CA PRO A 23 3.25 -8.71 -12.00
C PRO A 23 2.70 -7.62 -12.93
N SER A 24 2.62 -7.88 -14.24
CA SER A 24 2.15 -6.90 -15.22
C SER A 24 0.67 -6.52 -15.03
N GLU A 25 -0.17 -7.49 -14.70
CA GLU A 25 -1.61 -7.29 -14.44
C GLU A 25 -1.81 -6.62 -13.07
N LYS A 26 -1.05 -7.06 -12.05
CA LYS A 26 -1.03 -6.48 -10.70
C LYS A 26 -0.66 -5.00 -10.73
N THR A 27 0.41 -4.65 -11.42
CA THR A 27 0.85 -3.26 -11.59
C THR A 27 -0.21 -2.44 -12.32
N ALA A 28 -0.85 -2.97 -13.36
CA ALA A 28 -1.93 -2.28 -14.06
C ALA A 28 -3.16 -2.04 -13.16
N ALA A 29 -3.53 -3.02 -12.34
CA ALA A 29 -4.61 -2.89 -11.37
C ALA A 29 -4.28 -1.83 -10.30
N ILE A 30 -3.06 -1.83 -9.77
CA ILE A 30 -2.60 -0.85 -8.77
C ILE A 30 -2.65 0.57 -9.34
N VAL A 31 -2.15 0.76 -10.57
CA VAL A 31 -2.19 2.07 -11.26
C VAL A 31 -3.62 2.59 -11.35
N LYS A 32 -4.59 1.73 -11.67
CA LYS A 32 -6.00 2.11 -11.80
C LYS A 32 -6.66 2.39 -10.46
N VAL A 33 -6.49 1.49 -9.48
CA VAL A 33 -7.17 1.55 -8.18
C VAL A 33 -6.63 2.68 -7.32
N PHE A 34 -5.30 2.78 -7.20
CA PHE A 34 -4.65 3.75 -6.32
C PHE A 34 -4.30 5.07 -7.04
N LYS A 35 -4.63 5.19 -8.34
CA LYS A 35 -4.35 6.36 -9.18
C LYS A 35 -2.88 6.81 -9.15
N VAL A 36 -1.95 5.84 -9.09
CA VAL A 36 -0.50 6.07 -9.09
C VAL A 36 0.12 5.81 -10.47
N LYS A 37 1.31 6.35 -10.73
CA LYS A 37 2.06 6.06 -11.96
C LYS A 37 2.62 4.64 -11.93
N ARG A 38 2.81 4.02 -13.12
CA ARG A 38 3.32 2.65 -13.26
C ARG A 38 4.67 2.41 -12.57
N HIS A 39 5.61 3.35 -12.68
CA HIS A 39 6.91 3.22 -12.03
C HIS A 39 6.79 3.25 -10.49
N LEU A 40 5.86 4.05 -9.95
CA LEU A 40 5.58 4.07 -8.51
C LEU A 40 4.97 2.74 -8.05
N ALA A 41 3.98 2.23 -8.80
CA ALA A 41 3.36 0.94 -8.51
C ALA A 41 4.41 -0.19 -8.48
N ASN A 42 5.29 -0.27 -9.48
CA ASN A 42 6.37 -1.26 -9.49
C ASN A 42 7.31 -1.08 -8.27
N GLY A 43 7.79 0.13 -8.01
CA GLY A 43 8.68 0.37 -6.88
C GLY A 43 8.04 0.02 -5.52
N MET A 44 6.73 0.23 -5.38
CA MET A 44 5.96 -0.15 -4.18
C MET A 44 5.84 -1.68 -4.03
N ILE A 45 5.56 -2.39 -5.12
CA ILE A 45 5.43 -3.86 -5.12
C ILE A 45 6.76 -4.52 -4.78
N PHE A 46 7.87 -4.04 -5.34
CA PHE A 46 9.19 -4.63 -5.15
C PHE A 46 9.94 -4.08 -3.94
N GLY A 47 9.40 -3.07 -3.25
CA GLY A 47 10.03 -2.48 -2.05
C GLY A 47 11.23 -1.60 -2.36
N GLU A 48 11.28 -1.04 -3.57
CA GLU A 48 12.28 -0.06 -4.02
C GLU A 48 11.85 1.37 -3.68
N LEU A 49 10.54 1.60 -3.47
CA LEU A 49 9.96 2.92 -3.22
C LEU A 49 8.90 2.87 -2.13
N LEU A 50 8.87 3.92 -1.29
CA LEU A 50 7.79 4.20 -0.36
C LEU A 50 6.85 5.27 -0.94
N PRO A 51 5.53 5.12 -0.78
CA PRO A 51 4.59 6.20 -1.08
C PRO A 51 4.87 7.43 -0.21
N SER A 52 4.55 8.61 -0.75
CA SER A 52 4.39 9.82 0.08
C SER A 52 3.29 9.61 1.14
N GLU A 53 3.24 10.45 2.16
CA GLU A 53 2.24 10.28 3.25
C GLU A 53 0.80 10.37 2.72
N GLU A 54 0.52 11.27 1.78
CA GLU A 54 -0.79 11.37 1.11
C GLU A 54 -1.12 10.09 0.32
N GLN A 55 -0.16 9.55 -0.44
CA GLN A 55 -0.35 8.31 -1.17
C GLN A 55 -0.53 7.12 -0.25
N LEU A 56 0.22 7.04 0.84
CA LEU A 56 0.09 5.99 1.83
C LEU A 56 -1.29 6.01 2.45
N ASP A 57 -1.78 7.20 2.80
CA ASP A 57 -3.10 7.36 3.39
C ASP A 57 -4.21 6.94 2.42
N ASN A 58 -4.15 7.37 1.16
CA ASN A 58 -5.09 6.96 0.13
C ASN A 58 -5.06 5.42 -0.10
N ILE A 59 -3.86 4.83 -0.17
CA ILE A 59 -3.71 3.37 -0.29
C ILE A 59 -4.30 2.66 0.92
N ALA A 60 -4.03 3.17 2.13
CA ALA A 60 -4.50 2.61 3.38
C ALA A 60 -6.03 2.71 3.52
N ALA A 61 -6.63 3.81 3.05
CA ALA A 61 -8.07 3.99 3.00
C ALA A 61 -8.74 2.99 2.06
N ILE A 62 -8.19 2.80 0.85
CA ILE A 62 -8.72 1.84 -0.14
C ILE A 62 -8.59 0.39 0.35
N LEU A 63 -7.49 0.07 1.03
CA LEU A 63 -7.26 -1.26 1.60
C LEU A 63 -7.92 -1.44 2.98
N GLU A 64 -8.58 -0.40 3.51
CA GLU A 64 -9.23 -0.38 4.83
C GLU A 64 -8.30 -0.77 6.01
N VAL A 65 -7.00 -0.44 5.90
CA VAL A 65 -5.97 -0.72 6.91
C VAL A 65 -5.35 0.56 7.47
N CYS A 66 -4.78 0.50 8.67
CA CYS A 66 -4.05 1.63 9.25
C CYS A 66 -2.80 2.01 8.43
N PRO A 67 -2.60 3.29 8.03
CA PRO A 67 -1.44 3.73 7.26
C PRO A 67 -0.13 3.56 8.03
N LYS A 68 -0.15 3.76 9.36
CA LYS A 68 1.01 3.53 10.24
C LYS A 68 1.43 2.07 10.26
N TRP A 69 0.47 1.14 10.22
CA TRP A 69 0.76 -0.28 10.09
C TRP A 69 1.25 -0.59 8.68
N LEU A 70 0.59 -0.11 7.64
CA LEU A 70 0.98 -0.38 6.25
C LEU A 70 2.41 0.10 5.96
N GLY A 71 2.79 1.30 6.41
CA GLY A 71 4.14 1.85 6.28
C GLY A 71 5.19 1.28 7.25
N GLY A 72 4.81 0.36 8.14
CA GLY A 72 5.71 -0.25 9.12
C GLY A 72 6.13 0.67 10.28
N LYS A 73 5.36 1.72 10.61
CA LYS A 73 5.55 2.54 11.82
C LYS A 73 5.01 1.83 13.09
N THR A 74 4.13 0.83 12.94
CA THR A 74 3.61 0.00 14.05
C THR A 74 3.36 -1.44 13.61
N ASP A 75 3.45 -2.39 14.54
CA ASP A 75 3.14 -3.81 14.30
C ASP A 75 1.68 -4.17 14.55
N LYS A 76 0.93 -3.27 15.21
CA LYS A 76 -0.49 -3.50 15.52
C LYS A 76 -1.35 -3.23 14.28
N LYS A 77 -1.85 -4.29 13.63
CA LYS A 77 -2.85 -4.16 12.56
C LYS A 77 -4.15 -3.62 13.17
N LYS A 78 -4.61 -2.49 12.65
CA LYS A 78 -5.91 -1.88 12.95
C LYS A 78 -6.60 -1.53 11.65
N GLY A 79 -7.93 -1.44 11.67
CA GLY A 79 -8.69 -0.89 10.55
C GLY A 79 -8.29 0.55 10.28
N TYR A 80 -8.54 1.01 9.05
CA TYR A 80 -8.37 2.42 8.72
C TYR A 80 -9.27 3.29 9.60
N SER A 81 -8.70 4.36 10.13
CA SER A 81 -9.46 5.38 10.86
C SER A 81 -8.98 6.73 10.37
N ASN A 82 -9.92 7.63 10.06
CA ASN A 82 -9.62 8.98 9.55
C ASN A 82 -8.77 9.80 10.56
N ARG A 83 -8.73 9.38 11.83
CA ARG A 83 -7.85 9.97 12.86
C ARG A 83 -6.37 9.58 12.70
N ASP A 84 -6.08 8.45 12.07
CA ASP A 84 -4.70 8.02 11.80
C ASP A 84 -4.05 8.78 10.62
N ALA A 85 -4.87 9.45 9.79
CA ALA A 85 -4.45 10.28 8.65
C ALA A 85 -3.90 11.66 9.06
N MET A 86 -4.28 12.16 10.24
CA MET A 86 -3.98 13.53 10.71
C MET A 86 -2.93 13.60 11.83
N ALA A 87 -2.19 12.53 12.11
CA ALA A 87 -1.32 12.41 13.29
C ALA A 87 0.12 11.99 13.00
#